data_AF-A0A1T3BS52-F1
#
_entry.id   AF-A0A1T3BS52-F1
#
_cell.length_a   1.000
_cell.length_b   1.000
_cell.length_c   1.000
_cell.angle_alpha   90.00
_cell.angle_beta   90.00
_cell.angle_gamma   90.00
#
_symmetry.space_group_name_H-M   'P 1'
#
loop_
_entity.id
_entity.type
_entity.pdbx_description
1 polymer ?
#
loop_
_entity_poly.entity_id
_entity_poly.type
_entity_poly.pdbx_seq_one_letter_code
_entity_poly.pdbx_strand_id
1 'polypeptide(L)'
;MFKLKSYLLKNNITYAEFAVSVGVTQTSIARYVSNKRFPHPKIIKKIAKITNNYVSPSDWYQENCTTVMQKKEISSSSSFCDNFSGCRDECECNDMQRL
;
A
#
# COMPACT_ATOMS: atom_id res chain seq x y z
N MET A 1 1.68 2.43 -8.96
CA MET A 1 2.05 1.02 -9.07
C MET A 1 3.37 0.98 -9.80
N PHE A 2 4.47 1.07 -9.07
CA PHE A 2 5.79 1.30 -9.68
C PHE A 2 6.19 0.14 -10.59
N LYS A 3 5.91 -1.10 -10.15
CA LYS A 3 6.24 -2.32 -10.88
C LYS A 3 5.60 -2.39 -12.28
N LEU A 4 4.32 -2.01 -12.39
CA LEU A 4 3.63 -1.97 -13.68
C LEU A 4 4.21 -0.91 -14.62
N LYS A 5 4.56 0.28 -14.09
CA LYS A 5 5.22 1.33 -14.88
C LYS A 5 6.56 0.84 -15.45
N SER A 6 7.38 0.21 -14.62
CA SER A 6 8.69 -0.31 -15.01
C SER A 6 8.59 -1.42 -16.06
N TYR A 7 7.60 -2.30 -15.94
CA TYR A 7 7.33 -3.32 -16.95
C TYR A 7 7.05 -2.70 -18.32
N LEU A 8 6.18 -1.69 -18.39
CA LEU A 8 5.80 -1.07 -19.65
C LEU A 8 6.98 -0.34 -20.29
N LEU A 9 7.78 0.38 -19.50
CA LEU A 9 8.98 1.06 -19.99
C LEU A 9 10.03 0.09 -20.50
N LYS A 10 10.32 -0.99 -19.75
CA LYS A 10 11.33 -1.99 -20.15
C LYS A 10 11.00 -2.68 -21.47
N ASN A 11 9.72 -2.88 -21.74
CA ASN A 11 9.25 -3.55 -22.95
C ASN A 11 8.86 -2.56 -24.07
N ASN A 12 9.03 -1.24 -23.87
CA ASN A 12 8.59 -0.20 -24.79
C ASN A 12 7.09 -0.27 -25.16
N ILE A 13 6.26 -0.75 -24.23
CA ILE A 13 4.82 -0.93 -24.45
C ILE A 13 4.09 0.37 -24.06
N THR A 14 3.26 0.87 -24.97
CA THR A 14 2.44 2.06 -24.68
C THR A 14 1.24 1.73 -23.79
N TYR A 15 0.70 2.73 -23.09
CA TYR A 15 -0.51 2.51 -22.27
C TYR A 15 -1.72 2.09 -23.10
N ALA A 16 -1.84 2.58 -24.33
CA ALA A 16 -2.94 2.24 -25.22
C ALA A 16 -2.84 0.77 -25.66
N GLU A 17 -1.66 0.35 -26.11
CA GLU A 17 -1.38 -1.02 -26.52
C GLU A 17 -1.63 -2.02 -25.38
N PHE A 18 -1.10 -1.74 -24.18
CA PHE A 18 -1.32 -2.60 -23.04
C PHE A 18 -2.80 -2.68 -22.63
N ALA A 19 -3.53 -1.57 -22.74
CA ALA A 19 -4.95 -1.51 -22.41
C ALA A 19 -5.79 -2.43 -23.33
N VAL A 20 -5.46 -2.49 -24.63
CA VAL A 20 -6.09 -3.41 -25.58
C VAL A 20 -5.88 -4.86 -25.15
N SER A 21 -4.65 -5.25 -24.82
CA SER A 21 -4.32 -6.61 -24.37
C SER A 21 -5.08 -7.03 -23.10
N VAL A 22 -5.26 -6.11 -22.15
CA VAL A 22 -6.01 -6.36 -20.91
C VAL A 22 -7.54 -6.30 -21.13
N GLY A 23 -8.00 -5.57 -22.15
CA GLY A 23 -9.41 -5.29 -22.43
C GLY A 23 -9.96 -4.19 -21.53
N VAL A 24 -9.23 -3.09 -21.37
CA VAL A 24 -9.64 -1.88 -20.63
C VAL A 24 -9.29 -0.63 -21.44
N THR A 25 -9.65 0.57 -20.94
CA THR A 25 -9.25 1.83 -21.56
C THR A 25 -7.84 2.25 -21.17
N GLN A 26 -7.15 3.00 -22.04
CA GLN A 26 -5.84 3.60 -21.75
C GLN A 26 -5.86 4.42 -20.45
N THR A 27 -6.93 5.21 -20.25
CA THR A 27 -7.13 6.00 -19.03
C THR A 27 -7.18 5.12 -17.78
N SER A 28 -7.74 3.92 -17.87
CA SER A 28 -7.76 2.97 -16.75
C SER A 28 -6.35 2.53 -16.38
N ILE A 29 -5.52 2.16 -17.37
CA ILE A 29 -4.11 1.82 -17.14
C ILE A 29 -3.35 3.01 -16.52
N ALA A 30 -3.54 4.22 -17.03
CA ALA A 30 -2.91 5.42 -16.47
C ALA A 30 -3.30 5.65 -14.99
N ARG A 31 -4.58 5.44 -14.63
CA ARG A 31 -5.05 5.54 -13.25
C ARG A 31 -4.47 4.45 -12.35
N TYR A 32 -4.28 3.24 -12.86
CA TYR A 32 -3.65 2.14 -12.11
C TYR A 32 -2.16 2.42 -11.87
N VAL A 33 -1.45 2.87 -12.90
CA VAL A 33 -0.02 3.22 -12.78
C VAL A 33 0.20 4.36 -11.77
N SER A 34 -0.68 5.35 -11.77
CA SER A 34 -0.62 6.50 -10.85
C SER A 34 -1.22 6.23 -9.46
N ASN A 35 -1.69 5.01 -9.15
CA ASN A 35 -2.41 4.66 -7.92
C ASN A 35 -3.66 5.53 -7.65
N LYS A 36 -4.20 6.23 -8.65
CA LYS A 36 -5.45 7.01 -8.53
C LYS A 36 -6.69 6.13 -8.47
N ARG A 37 -6.58 4.86 -8.85
CA ARG A 37 -7.67 3.89 -8.78
C ARG A 37 -7.13 2.49 -8.50
N PHE A 38 -7.80 1.76 -7.63
CA PHE A 38 -7.54 0.34 -7.42
C PHE A 38 -8.27 -0.50 -8.49
N PRO A 39 -7.58 -1.37 -9.23
CA PRO A 39 -8.20 -2.21 -10.26
C PRO A 39 -9.09 -3.30 -9.66
N HIS A 40 -10.13 -3.71 -10.41
CA HIS A 40 -10.98 -4.83 -10.01
C HIS A 40 -10.18 -6.17 -10.04
N PRO A 41 -10.45 -7.15 -9.16
CA PRO A 41 -9.71 -8.41 -9.10
C PRO A 41 -9.62 -9.17 -10.44
N LYS A 42 -10.69 -9.11 -11.26
CA LYS A 42 -10.69 -9.68 -12.62
C LYS A 42 -9.60 -9.06 -13.51
N ILE A 43 -9.36 -7.76 -13.39
CA ILE A 43 -8.32 -7.04 -14.13
C ILE A 43 -6.93 -7.37 -13.59
N ILE A 44 -6.77 -7.46 -12.27
CA ILE A 44 -5.51 -7.88 -11.63
C ILE A 44 -5.06 -9.24 -12.16
N LYS A 45 -5.98 -10.23 -12.22
CA LYS A 45 -5.69 -11.56 -12.77
C LYS A 45 -5.26 -11.52 -14.24
N LYS A 46 -5.91 -10.68 -15.07
CA LYS A 46 -5.54 -10.52 -16.48
C LYS A 46 -4.15 -9.90 -16.63
N ILE A 47 -3.86 -8.84 -15.87
CA ILE A 47 -2.55 -8.19 -15.86
C ILE A 47 -1.46 -9.21 -15.47
N ALA A 48 -1.68 -10.00 -14.43
CA ALA A 48 -0.73 -11.04 -14.02
C ALA A 48 -0.49 -12.07 -15.13
N LYS A 49 -1.55 -12.51 -15.82
CA LYS A 49 -1.42 -13.45 -16.95
C LYS A 49 -0.61 -12.86 -18.11
N ILE A 50 -0.91 -11.63 -18.54
CA ILE A 50 -0.25 -10.98 -19.69
C ILE A 50 1.20 -10.64 -19.38
N THR A 51 1.48 -10.25 -18.14
CA THR A 51 2.84 -9.91 -17.70
C THR A 51 3.66 -11.11 -17.27
N ASN A 52 3.17 -12.35 -17.46
CA ASN A 52 3.81 -13.59 -17.00
C ASN A 52 4.22 -13.52 -15.52
N ASN A 53 3.32 -13.04 -14.67
CA ASN A 53 3.52 -12.79 -13.24
C ASN A 53 4.63 -11.79 -12.87
N TYR A 54 5.17 -11.01 -13.84
CA TYR A 54 6.04 -9.88 -13.50
C TYR A 54 5.31 -8.89 -12.59
N VAL A 55 4.04 -8.61 -12.88
CA VAL A 55 3.13 -7.94 -11.94
C VAL A 55 2.16 -8.98 -11.38
N SER A 56 2.51 -9.55 -10.23
CA SER A 56 1.69 -10.54 -9.53
C SER A 56 0.51 -9.88 -8.80
N PRO A 57 -0.55 -10.62 -8.48
CA PRO A 57 -1.64 -10.10 -7.66
C PRO A 57 -1.17 -9.57 -6.30
N SER A 58 -0.19 -10.23 -5.66
CA SER A 58 0.33 -9.85 -4.35
C SER A 58 0.97 -8.46 -4.35
N ASP A 59 1.60 -8.06 -5.46
CA ASP A 59 2.24 -6.74 -5.58
C ASP A 59 1.23 -5.60 -5.39
N TRP A 60 -0.05 -5.80 -5.74
CA TRP A 60 -1.10 -4.79 -5.58
C TRP A 60 -1.54 -4.58 -4.13
N TYR A 61 -1.34 -5.59 -3.27
CA TYR A 61 -1.76 -5.55 -1.86
C TYR A 61 -0.60 -5.27 -0.91
N GLN A 62 0.65 -5.55 -1.32
CA GLN A 62 1.84 -5.26 -0.52
C GLN A 62 2.15 -3.76 -0.40
N GLU A 63 1.87 -2.94 -1.43
CA GLU A 63 2.12 -1.49 -1.38
C GLU A 63 1.34 -0.78 -0.25
N ASN A 64 0.30 -1.39 0.33
CA ASN A 64 -0.54 -0.80 1.38
C ASN A 64 -0.24 -1.30 2.80
N CYS A 65 0.46 -2.43 2.97
CA CYS A 65 0.70 -3.02 4.30
C CYS A 65 1.91 -2.40 5.02
N THR A 66 2.81 -1.72 4.31
CA THR A 66 4.07 -1.20 4.88
C THR A 66 3.89 0.02 5.78
N THR A 67 2.71 0.65 5.81
CA THR A 67 2.43 1.80 6.69
C THR A 67 2.15 1.40 8.14
N VAL A 68 1.92 0.12 8.43
CA VAL A 68 1.52 -0.34 9.78
C VAL A 68 2.71 -0.79 10.64
N MET A 69 3.93 -0.89 10.10
CA MET A 69 5.01 -1.63 10.78
C MET A 69 6.33 -0.87 11.00
N GLN A 70 6.44 0.43 10.68
CA GLN A 70 7.65 1.22 11.01
C GLN A 70 7.62 1.82 12.43
N LYS A 71 7.20 1.02 13.42
CA LYS A 71 7.43 1.30 14.85
C LYS A 71 7.54 -0.02 15.62
N LYS A 72 8.55 -0.84 15.29
CA LYS A 72 9.07 -1.80 16.27
C LYS A 72 10.55 -2.11 16.02
N GLU A 73 11.37 -1.31 16.69
CA GLU A 73 12.50 -1.73 17.51
C GLU A 73 13.66 -2.47 16.84
N ILE A 74 14.63 -1.66 16.42
CA ILE A 74 16.02 -1.90 16.80
C ILE A 74 16.12 -1.67 18.32
N SER A 75 16.21 -2.74 19.11
CA SER A 75 16.93 -2.81 20.41
C SER A 75 16.56 -4.07 21.21
N SER A 76 16.87 -5.26 20.68
CA SER A 76 16.92 -6.46 21.51
C SER A 76 18.31 -6.58 22.17
N SER A 77 18.56 -5.79 23.22
CA SER A 77 19.47 -6.16 24.31
C SER A 77 19.39 -5.16 25.46
N SER A 78 18.55 -5.43 26.45
CA SER A 78 18.96 -5.46 27.86
C SER A 78 17.75 -5.69 28.76
N SER A 79 17.81 -6.81 29.49
CA SER A 79 17.34 -7.06 30.85
C SER A 79 16.13 -6.26 31.36
N PHE A 80 15.03 -6.98 31.62
CA PHE A 80 14.71 -7.42 32.98
C PHE A 80 14.14 -6.26 33.81
N CYS A 81 12.82 -6.29 33.96
CA CYS A 81 12.04 -5.29 34.68
C CYS A 81 12.30 -5.37 36.18
N ASP A 82 12.91 -4.32 36.73
CA ASP A 82 12.87 -4.04 38.16
C ASP A 82 11.76 -3.04 38.49
N ASN A 83 10.94 -3.46 39.45
CA ASN A 83 10.03 -2.72 40.30
C ASN A 83 10.24 -1.20 40.39
N PHE A 84 9.16 -0.42 40.24
CA PHE A 84 8.93 0.73 41.10
C PHE A 84 7.43 1.01 41.28
N SER A 85 7.00 0.99 42.53
CA SER A 85 5.71 1.44 43.03
C SER A 85 5.61 2.97 42.96
N GLY A 86 4.42 3.52 42.68
CA GLY A 86 4.19 4.95 42.88
C GLY A 86 3.02 5.58 42.12
N CYS A 87 1.86 5.64 42.79
CA CYS A 87 0.85 6.70 42.86
C CYS A 87 0.63 7.74 41.72
N ARG A 88 -0.66 7.89 41.36
CA ARG A 88 -1.47 9.14 41.17
C ARG A 88 -1.00 10.14 40.07
N ASP A 89 -1.84 10.87 39.34
CA ASP A 89 -3.13 11.50 39.64
C ASP A 89 -4.02 11.59 38.38
N GLU A 90 -5.33 11.74 38.61
CA GLU A 90 -6.34 12.15 37.64
C GLU A 90 -6.01 13.54 37.06
N CYS A 91 -6.22 13.72 35.76
CA CYS A 91 -6.29 15.05 35.15
C CYS A 91 -7.60 15.18 34.37
N GLU A 92 -8.56 15.83 35.04
CA GLU A 92 -9.76 16.44 34.47
C GLU A 92 -9.38 17.46 33.40
N CYS A 93 -10.11 17.47 32.29
CA CYS A 93 -10.14 18.61 31.37
C CYS A 93 -11.54 19.19 31.39
N ASN A 94 -11.73 20.27 32.16
CA ASN A 94 -12.99 20.98 32.33
C ASN A 94 -13.41 21.83 31.10
N ASP A 95 -14.73 21.97 31.00
CA ASP A 95 -15.52 23.12 30.52
C ASP A 95 -15.45 23.61 29.06
N MET A 96 -16.57 23.44 28.37
CA MET A 96 -17.11 24.42 27.43
C MET A 96 -18.60 24.63 27.70
N GLN A 97 -18.90 25.77 28.33
CA GLN A 97 -20.23 26.33 28.59
C GLN A 97 -21.04 26.53 27.29
N ARG A 98 -22.35 26.29 27.35
CA ARG A 98 -23.31 27.00 26.49
C ARG A 98 -24.63 27.17 27.22
N LEU A 99 -25.03 28.43 27.32
CA LEU A 99 -26.26 29.01 27.90
C LEU A 99 -27.52 28.17 27.67
#